data_AF-A0A381PFW3-F1
#
_entry.id   AF-A0A381PFW3-F1
#
_cell.length_a   1.000
_cell.length_b   1.000
_cell.length_c   1.000
_cell.angle_alpha   90.00
_cell.angle_beta   90.00
_cell.angle_gamma   90.00
#
_symmetry.space_group_name_H-M   'P 1'
#
loop_
_entity.id
_entity.type
_entity.pdbx_description
1 polymer ?
#
loop_
_entity_poly.entity_id
_entity_poly.type
_entity_poly.pdbx_seq_one_letter_code
_entity_poly.pdbx_strand_id
1 'polypeptide(L)' 'MKHFGLVALIGGWLVITVWGVLKGVLESQSLVFSVSLSVIWIGILVLLISAIWQRYKESKEDPYKDVEV' A
#
# COMPACT_ATOMS: atom_id res chain seq x y z
N MET A 1 3.40 16.92 -10.72
CA MET A 1 2.96 16.33 -9.43
C MET A 1 2.13 15.04 -9.59
N LYS A 2 2.28 14.24 -10.67
CA LYS A 2 1.36 13.11 -10.99
C LYS A 2 1.50 11.87 -10.07
N HIS A 3 2.59 11.72 -9.31
CA HIS A 3 2.85 10.54 -8.46
C HIS A 3 2.96 10.81 -6.95
N PHE A 4 2.86 12.07 -6.51
CA PHE A 4 3.11 12.44 -5.11
C PHE A 4 2.17 11.74 -4.12
N GLY A 5 0.87 11.65 -4.45
CA GLY A 5 -0.09 10.94 -3.62
C GLY A 5 0.20 9.44 -3.48
N LEU A 6 0.78 8.83 -4.51
CA LEU A 6 1.12 7.41 -4.53
C LEU A 6 2.39 7.14 -3.69
N VAL A 7 3.37 8.03 -3.78
CA VAL A 7 4.58 8.02 -2.93
C VAL A 7 4.21 8.25 -1.46
N ALA A 8 3.33 9.22 -1.17
CA ALA A 8 2.88 9.49 0.19
C ALA A 8 2.07 8.31 0.78
N LEU A 9 1.24 7.65 -0.03
CA LEU A 9 0.48 6.47 0.36
C LEU A 9 1.39 5.29 0.71
N ILE A 10 2.37 4.97 -0.14
CA ILE A 10 3.34 3.89 0.11
C ILE A 10 4.22 4.25 1.32
N GLY A 11 4.70 5.49 1.41
CA GLY A 11 5.51 5.95 2.53
C GLY A 11 4.77 5.86 3.86
N GLY A 12 3.53 6.35 3.91
CA GLY A 12 2.68 6.24 5.09
C GLY A 12 2.40 4.79 5.47
N TRP A 13 2.10 3.95 4.48
CA TRP A 13 1.89 2.51 4.68
C TRP A 13 3.12 1.82 5.30
N LEU A 14 4.33 2.12 4.80
CA LEU A 14 5.57 1.55 5.32
C LEU A 14 5.85 1.98 6.76
N VAL A 15 5.64 3.25 7.10
CA VAL A 15 5.84 3.75 8.47
C VAL A 15 4.89 3.06 9.44
N ILE A 16 3.61 2.93 9.08
CA ILE A 16 2.63 2.25 9.93
C ILE A 16 2.96 0.75 10.03
N THR A 17 3.47 0.13 8.97
CA THR A 17 3.92 -1.27 8.99
C THR A 17 5.06 -1.49 9.97
N VAL A 18 6.10 -0.65 9.92
CA VAL A 18 7.25 -0.74 10.84
C VAL A 18 6.80 -0.56 12.28
N TRP A 19 5.98 0.47 12.55
CA TRP A 19 5.41 0.69 13.88
C TRP A 19 4.54 -0.48 14.35
N GLY A 20 3.66 -0.98 13.48
CA GLY A 20 2.75 -2.09 13.77
C GLY A 20 3.47 -3.41 14.04
N VAL A 21 4.61 -3.67 13.39
CA VAL A 21 5.45 -4.85 13.70
C VAL A 21 6.14 -4.68 15.05
N LEU A 22 6.74 -3.52 15.32
CA LEU A 22 7.42 -3.24 16.58
C LEU A 22 6.47 -3.33 17.79
N LYS A 23 5.26 -2.77 17.68
CA LYS A 23 4.28 -2.73 18.77
C LYS A 23 3.31 -3.91 18.78
N GLY A 24 2.86 -4.35 17.62
CA GLY A 24 1.77 -5.32 17.48
C GLY A 24 2.24 -6.76 17.33
N VAL A 25 3.48 -7.01 16.88
CA VAL A 25 4.02 -8.37 16.74
C VAL A 25 5.00 -8.65 17.87
N LEU A 26 6.02 -7.81 18.05
CA LEU A 26 7.10 -8.04 19.02
C LEU A 26 6.68 -7.86 20.48
N GLU A 27 5.77 -6.92 20.78
CA GLU A 27 5.26 -6.71 22.15
C GLU A 27 3.96 -7.51 22.43
N SER A 28 3.42 -8.26 21.47
CA SER A 28 2.13 -8.94 21.66
C SER A 28 2.26 -10.25 22.43
N GLN A 29 1.48 -10.39 23.50
CA GLN A 29 1.38 -11.63 24.29
C GLN A 29 0.54 -12.72 23.61
N SER A 30 -0.28 -12.35 22.62
CA SER A 30 -1.25 -13.24 21.98
C SER A 30 -0.88 -13.49 20.51
N LEU A 31 -0.51 -14.74 20.22
CA LEU A 31 -0.24 -15.21 18.86
C LEU A 31 -1.43 -15.00 17.92
N VAL A 32 -2.66 -15.20 18.41
CA VAL A 32 -3.88 -15.03 17.61
C VAL A 32 -4.04 -13.58 17.15
N PHE A 33 -3.73 -12.62 18.02
CA PHE A 33 -3.79 -11.20 17.70
C PHE A 33 -2.71 -10.82 16.66
N SER A 34 -1.49 -11.33 16.82
CA SER A 34 -0.41 -11.08 15.86
C SER A 34 -0.75 -11.64 14.47
N VAL A 35 -1.33 -12.85 14.41
CA VAL A 35 -1.70 -13.50 13.14
C VAL A 35 -2.87 -12.76 12.49
N SER A 36 -3.92 -12.42 13.24
CA SER A 36 -5.07 -11.69 12.67
C SER A 36 -4.68 -10.32 12.15
N LEU A 37 -3.84 -9.58 12.90
CA LEU A 37 -3.31 -8.30 12.47
C LEU A 37 -2.47 -8.44 11.19
N SER A 38 -1.63 -9.47 11.11
CA SER A 38 -0.82 -9.75 9.92
C SER A 38 -1.67 -10.06 8.68
N VAL A 39 -2.75 -10.84 8.83
CA VAL A 39 -3.67 -11.17 7.73
C VAL A 39 -4.35 -9.91 7.20
N ILE A 40 -4.85 -9.05 8.08
CA ILE A 40 -5.45 -7.77 7.70
C ILE A 40 -4.42 -6.89 6.98
N TRP A 41 -3.19 -6.84 7.49
CA TRP A 41 -2.11 -6.05 6.90
C TRP A 41 -1.76 -6.51 5.48
N ILE A 42 -1.67 -7.82 5.27
CA ILE A 42 -1.44 -8.41 3.94
C ILE A 42 -2.62 -8.09 3.00
N GLY A 43 -3.86 -8.15 3.48
CA GLY A 43 -5.03 -7.78 2.69
C GLY A 43 -4.96 -6.35 2.15
N ILE A 44 -4.57 -5.40 2.99
CA ILE A 44 -4.40 -4.00 2.58
C ILE A 44 -3.24 -3.85 1.59
N LEU A 45 -2.13 -4.57 1.79
CA LEU A 45 -1.01 -4.57 0.85
C LEU A 45 -1.43 -5.05 -0.54
N VAL A 46 -2.22 -6.11 -0.63
CA VAL A 46 -2.74 -6.61 -1.91
C VAL A 46 -3.60 -5.56 -2.60
N LEU A 47 -4.51 -4.91 -1.87
CA LEU A 47 -5.36 -3.84 -2.42
C LEU A 47 -4.52 -2.66 -2.95
N LEU A 48 -3.47 -2.27 -2.22
CA LEU A 48 -2.55 -1.23 -2.65
C LEU A 48 -1.85 -1.60 -3.95
N ILE A 49 -1.30 -2.81 -4.04
CA ILE A 49 -0.62 -3.29 -5.26
C ILE A 49 -1.59 -3.32 -6.44
N SER A 50 -2.81 -3.83 -6.24
CA SER A 50 -3.84 -3.85 -7.28
C SER A 50 -4.19 -2.45 -7.78
N ALA A 51 -4.36 -1.48 -6.88
CA ALA A 51 -4.65 -0.09 -7.24
C ALA A 51 -3.50 0.55 -8.03
N ILE A 52 -2.26 0.29 -7.64
CA ILE A 52 -1.07 0.80 -8.35
C ILE A 52 -0.98 0.18 -9.74
N TRP A 53 -1.19 -1.13 -9.85
CA TRP A 53 -1.16 -1.85 -11.12
C TRP A 53 -2.24 -1.33 -12.08
N GLN A 54 -3.47 -1.18 -11.59
CA GLN A 54 -4.57 -0.65 -12.38
C GLN A 54 -4.25 0.74 -12.91
N ARG A 55 -3.76 1.64 -12.04
CA ARG A 55 -3.39 3.00 -12.44
C ARG A 55 -2.22 3.03 -13.42
N TYR A 56 -1.28 2.10 -13.30
CA TYR A 56 -0.18 1.94 -14.26
C TYR A 56 -0.69 1.50 -15.63
N LYS A 57 -1.66 0.57 -15.68
CA LYS A 57 -2.29 0.12 -16.92
C LYS A 57 -3.08 1.25 -17.59
N GLU A 58 -3.93 1.94 -16.82
CA GLU A 58 -4.71 3.09 -17.32
C GLU A 58 -3.81 4.20 -17.87
N SER A 59 -2.66 4.47 -17.22
CA SER A 59 -1.69 5.46 -17.71
C SER A 59 -0.97 5.06 -19.01
N LYS A 60 -0.97 3.78 -19.38
CA LYS A 60 -0.40 3.29 -20.65
C LYS A 60 -1.41 3.25 -21.78
N GLU A 61 -2.67 2.97 -21.47
CA GLU A 61 -3.75 2.86 -22.44
C GLU A 61 -4.43 4.21 -22.74
N ASP A 62 -3.99 5.29 -22.08
CA ASP A 62 -4.49 6.65 -22.32
C ASP A 62 -4.11 7.15 -23.72
N PRO A 63 -5.07 7.21 -24.67
CA PRO A 63 -4.80 7.62 -26.05
C PRO A 63 -4.62 9.13 -26.20
N TYR A 64 -4.92 9.92 -25.16
CA TYR A 64 -4.74 11.37 -25.16
C TYR A 64 -3.41 11.83 -24.56
N LYS A 65 -2.60 10.89 -24.06
CA LYS A 65 -1.34 11.18 -23.37
C LYS A 65 -0.32 11.94 -24.22
N ASP A 66 -0.36 11.78 -25.53
CA ASP A 66 0.58 12.38 -26.49
C ASP A 66 0.00 13.61 -27.22
N VAL A 67 -1.26 13.98 -26.95
CA VAL A 67 -1.94 15.12 -27.61
C VAL A 67 -2.19 16.31 -26.67
N GLU A 68 -1.81 16.21 -25.38
CA GLU A 68 -1.73 17.36 -24.49
C GLU A 68 -0.51 18.24 -24.90
N VAL A 69 -0.72 19.18 -25.84
CA VAL A 69 0.21 20.28 -26.21
C VAL A 69 -0.35 21.61 -25.72
#